data_AF-A0A8T7IAE3-F1
#
_entry.id   AF-A0A8T7IAE3-F1
#
_cell.length_a   1.000
_cell.length_b   1.000
_cell.length_c   1.000
_cell.angle_alpha   90.00
_cell.angle_beta   90.00
_cell.angle_gamma   90.00
#
_symmetry.space_group_name_H-M   'P 1'
#
loop_
_entity.id
_entity.type
_entity.pdbx_description
1 polymer ?
#
loop_
_entity_poly.entity_id
_entity_poly.type
_entity_poly.pdbx_seq_one_letter_code
_entity_poly.pdbx_strand_id
1 'polypeptide(L)'
;MAKKQMKIGDLNYMEGNKAVAQALLLYYHLAREGCFSGDETVYIDPETFDGFRYLDVVVEDNYNPEINEKFLREAAIIFILCDLNDEITEHDDSFHYAEITKKAIAKHKEGLMTAVSEIDVIFSLLDSDEANFDFSKYNEVLREIYDKYIFGFFKQLANAKQP
;
A
#
# COMPACT_ATOMS: atom_id res chain seq x y z
N MET A 1 18.39 -5.94 -15.24
CA MET A 1 17.98 -4.63 -15.79
C MET A 1 17.75 -3.70 -14.62
N ALA A 2 18.33 -2.49 -14.60
CA ALA A 2 18.05 -1.53 -13.54
C ALA A 2 16.54 -1.18 -13.58
N LYS A 3 15.83 -1.39 -12.47
CA LYS A 3 14.41 -1.03 -12.38
C LYS A 3 14.32 0.50 -12.49
N LYS A 4 13.53 0.99 -13.45
CA LYS A 4 13.32 2.43 -13.64
C LYS A 4 12.41 2.92 -12.52
N GLN A 5 12.96 3.70 -11.60
CA GLN A 5 12.21 4.40 -10.56
C GLN A 5 11.11 5.25 -11.20
N MET A 6 9.89 5.21 -10.64
CA MET A 6 8.78 6.03 -11.09
C MET A 6 9.05 7.50 -10.72
N LYS A 7 8.96 8.41 -11.69
CA LYS A 7 9.14 9.84 -11.49
C LYS A 7 7.94 10.59 -12.04
N ILE A 8 7.39 11.52 -11.27
CA ILE A 8 6.24 12.35 -11.66
C ILE A 8 6.72 13.80 -11.75
N GLY A 9 6.54 14.40 -12.91
CA GLY A 9 6.84 15.81 -13.16
C GLY A 9 5.97 16.40 -14.28
N ASP A 10 6.41 17.52 -14.85
CA ASP A 10 5.61 18.32 -15.80
C ASP A 10 5.12 17.52 -17.03
N LEU A 11 5.88 16.50 -17.46
CA LEU A 11 5.57 15.73 -18.66
C LEU A 11 4.59 14.58 -18.43
N ASN A 12 4.40 14.15 -17.18
CA ASN A 12 3.55 13.01 -16.83
C ASN A 12 2.71 13.23 -15.56
N TYR A 13 2.45 14.49 -15.18
CA TYR A 13 1.61 14.82 -14.02
C TYR A 13 0.21 14.20 -14.08
N MET A 14 -0.34 13.99 -15.28
CA MET A 14 -1.63 13.31 -15.45
C MET A 14 -1.58 11.85 -14.99
N GLU A 15 -0.44 11.16 -15.12
CA GLU A 15 -0.25 9.81 -14.58
C GLU A 15 -0.29 9.87 -13.04
N GLY A 16 0.39 10.85 -12.45
CA GLY A 16 0.37 11.07 -11.01
C GLY A 16 -1.01 11.44 -10.46
N ASN A 17 -1.77 12.31 -11.14
CA ASN A 17 -3.15 12.63 -10.74
C ASN A 17 -4.07 11.41 -10.79
N LYS A 18 -3.92 10.56 -11.80
CA LYS A 18 -4.68 9.31 -11.88
C LYS A 18 -4.27 8.34 -10.77
N ALA A 19 -2.98 8.24 -10.46
CA ALA A 19 -2.48 7.45 -9.34
C ALA A 19 -3.07 7.91 -7.99
N VAL A 20 -3.11 9.22 -7.75
CA VAL A 20 -3.75 9.80 -6.55
C VAL A 20 -5.24 9.45 -6.52
N ALA A 21 -5.95 9.57 -7.65
CA ALA A 21 -7.37 9.24 -7.71
C ALA A 21 -7.64 7.75 -7.40
N GLN A 22 -6.81 6.83 -7.92
CA GLN A 22 -6.89 5.40 -7.61
C GLN A 22 -6.55 5.11 -6.14
N ALA A 23 -5.50 5.72 -5.60
CA ALA A 23 -5.14 5.59 -4.19
C ALA A 23 -6.27 6.09 -3.25
N LEU A 24 -6.92 7.21 -3.60
CA LEU A 24 -8.09 7.72 -2.88
C LEU A 24 -9.28 6.76 -2.97
N LEU A 25 -9.51 6.15 -4.14
CA LEU A 25 -10.57 5.15 -4.33
C LEU A 25 -10.31 3.92 -3.47
N LEU A 26 -9.08 3.40 -3.43
CA LEU A 26 -8.67 2.31 -2.55
C LEU A 26 -8.96 2.64 -1.08
N TYR A 27 -8.51 3.81 -0.63
CA TYR A 27 -8.71 4.27 0.75
C TYR A 27 -10.20 4.41 1.07
N TYR A 28 -11.01 4.90 0.13
CA TYR A 28 -12.46 4.97 0.29
C TYR A 28 -13.07 3.59 0.52
N HIS A 29 -12.68 2.59 -0.26
CA HIS A 29 -13.19 1.21 -0.10
C HIS A 29 -12.78 0.63 1.26
N LEU A 30 -11.51 0.74 1.64
CA LEU A 30 -11.04 0.32 2.96
C LEU A 30 -11.80 1.02 4.08
N ALA A 31 -11.99 2.34 3.99
CA ALA A 31 -12.72 3.11 4.99
C ALA A 31 -14.21 2.72 5.08
N ARG A 32 -14.81 2.32 3.96
CA ARG A 32 -16.20 1.86 3.89
C ARG A 32 -16.37 0.49 4.58
N GLU A 33 -15.45 -0.44 4.32
CA GLU A 33 -15.48 -1.78 4.92
C GLU A 33 -15.05 -1.75 6.39
N GLY A 34 -14.16 -0.83 6.77
CA GLY A 34 -13.71 -0.65 8.15
C GLY A 34 -12.51 -1.53 8.53
N CYS A 35 -11.96 -2.30 7.61
CA CYS A 35 -10.79 -3.15 7.78
C CYS A 35 -10.16 -3.51 6.42
N PHE A 36 -9.12 -4.34 6.44
CA PHE A 36 -8.65 -5.08 5.27
C PHE A 36 -9.50 -6.34 5.16
N SER A 37 -10.61 -6.26 4.44
CA SER A 37 -11.52 -7.41 4.23
C SER A 37 -11.07 -8.32 3.10
N GLY A 38 -10.15 -7.83 2.27
CA GLY A 38 -9.86 -8.43 0.98
C GLY A 38 -10.81 -7.93 -0.10
N ASP A 39 -10.41 -8.07 -1.35
CA ASP A 39 -11.08 -7.54 -2.57
C ASP A 39 -10.99 -6.02 -2.82
N GLU A 40 -10.36 -5.20 -1.97
CA GLU A 40 -10.40 -3.74 -2.22
C GLU A 40 -9.61 -3.32 -3.47
N THR A 41 -8.64 -4.14 -3.89
CA THR A 41 -7.84 -3.89 -5.09
C THR A 41 -8.58 -4.20 -6.39
N VAL A 42 -9.69 -4.93 -6.37
CA VAL A 42 -10.50 -5.23 -7.58
C VAL A 42 -11.14 -3.99 -8.19
N TYR A 43 -11.27 -2.92 -7.40
CA TYR A 43 -11.80 -1.63 -7.84
C TYR A 43 -10.73 -0.73 -8.47
N ILE A 44 -9.47 -1.16 -8.42
CA ILE A 44 -8.31 -0.36 -8.84
C ILE A 44 -7.84 -0.85 -10.20
N ASP A 45 -7.61 0.11 -11.10
CA ASP A 45 -7.03 -0.20 -12.41
C ASP A 45 -5.50 -0.39 -12.28
N PRO A 46 -4.97 -1.61 -12.48
CA PRO A 46 -3.54 -1.90 -12.33
C PRO A 46 -2.66 -1.21 -13.39
N GLU A 47 -3.22 -0.78 -14.52
CA GLU A 47 -2.48 0.02 -15.51
C GLU A 47 -2.21 1.43 -14.98
N THR A 48 -3.12 1.93 -14.13
CA THR A 48 -3.10 3.27 -13.58
C THR A 48 -2.40 3.33 -12.22
N PHE A 49 -2.58 2.31 -11.36
CA PHE A 49 -1.94 2.21 -10.06
C PHE A 49 -1.54 0.76 -9.74
N ASP A 50 -0.23 0.50 -9.72
CA ASP A 50 0.38 -0.75 -9.27
C ASP A 50 1.26 -0.44 -8.05
N GLY A 51 0.93 -1.00 -6.88
CA GLY A 51 1.67 -0.75 -5.65
C GLY A 51 3.18 -0.92 -5.82
N PHE A 52 3.65 -1.92 -6.55
CA PHE A 52 5.09 -2.16 -6.74
C PHE A 52 5.80 -1.13 -7.61
N ARG A 53 5.08 -0.39 -8.45
CA ARG A 53 5.61 0.72 -9.26
C ARG A 53 5.74 2.01 -8.44
N TYR A 54 4.93 2.16 -7.39
CA TYR A 54 4.84 3.41 -6.61
C TYR A 54 5.58 3.36 -5.26
N LEU A 55 6.13 2.21 -4.84
CA LEU A 55 6.93 2.09 -3.60
C LEU A 55 8.07 3.11 -3.49
N ASP A 56 8.75 3.42 -4.60
CA ASP A 56 9.90 4.34 -4.67
C ASP A 56 9.62 5.59 -5.51
N VAL A 57 8.35 5.93 -5.72
CA VAL A 57 7.95 7.09 -6.57
C VAL A 57 8.58 8.38 -6.06
N VAL A 58 9.04 9.22 -6.99
CA VAL A 58 9.56 10.57 -6.70
C VAL A 58 8.75 11.61 -7.46
N VAL A 59 8.33 12.68 -6.78
CA VAL A 59 7.72 13.86 -7.40
C VAL A 59 8.80 14.92 -7.59
N GLU A 60 8.94 15.45 -8.80
CA GLU A 60 10.00 16.40 -9.14
C GLU A 60 9.78 17.77 -8.49
N ASP A 61 10.82 18.33 -7.84
CA ASP A 61 10.76 19.59 -7.06
C ASP A 61 10.35 20.81 -7.89
N ASN A 62 10.61 20.80 -9.19
CA ASN A 62 10.29 21.89 -10.12
C ASN A 62 8.82 21.91 -10.58
N TYR A 63 8.01 20.93 -10.16
CA TYR A 63 6.59 20.85 -10.46
C TYR A 63 5.75 21.22 -9.23
N ASN A 64 4.71 22.05 -9.40
CA ASN A 64 3.82 22.49 -8.31
C ASN A 64 3.00 21.30 -7.77
N PRO A 65 3.33 20.75 -6.58
CA PRO A 65 2.97 19.40 -6.21
C PRO A 65 1.68 19.40 -5.39
N GLU A 66 0.54 19.51 -6.06
CA GLU A 66 -0.70 19.00 -5.44
C GLU A 66 -0.65 17.47 -5.26
N ILE A 67 0.33 16.80 -5.89
CA ILE A 67 0.63 15.38 -5.74
C ILE A 67 1.55 15.17 -4.53
N ASN A 68 1.00 14.53 -3.50
CA ASN A 68 1.75 14.17 -2.31
C ASN A 68 2.51 12.85 -2.51
N GLU A 69 3.83 12.94 -2.65
CA GLU A 69 4.74 11.78 -2.80
C GLU A 69 4.58 10.75 -1.66
N LYS A 70 4.53 11.25 -0.41
CA LYS A 70 4.42 10.39 0.78
C LYS A 70 3.12 9.59 0.73
N PHE A 71 2.01 10.24 0.39
CA PHE A 71 0.71 9.57 0.26
C PHE A 71 0.74 8.46 -0.80
N LEU A 72 1.35 8.70 -1.96
CA LEU A 72 1.46 7.66 -3.00
C LEU A 72 2.27 6.45 -2.54
N ARG A 73 3.37 6.67 -1.79
CA ARG A 73 4.17 5.56 -1.24
C ARG A 73 3.42 4.79 -0.14
N GLU A 74 2.68 5.49 0.73
CA GLU A 74 1.81 4.86 1.73
C GLU A 74 0.72 4.02 1.05
N ALA A 75 0.02 4.60 0.07
CA ALA A 75 -1.01 3.91 -0.69
C ALA A 75 -0.49 2.69 -1.47
N ALA A 76 0.75 2.76 -1.97
CA ALA A 76 1.40 1.63 -2.64
C ALA A 76 1.59 0.43 -1.70
N ILE A 77 1.98 0.68 -0.45
CA ILE A 77 2.13 -0.37 0.56
C ILE A 77 0.76 -0.92 0.97
N ILE A 78 -0.22 -0.05 1.19
CA ILE A 78 -1.60 -0.45 1.51
C ILE A 78 -2.18 -1.35 0.41
N PHE A 79 -2.00 -0.99 -0.86
CA PHE A 79 -2.42 -1.83 -1.99
C PHE A 79 -1.81 -3.24 -1.91
N ILE A 80 -0.50 -3.33 -1.67
CA ILE A 80 0.18 -4.62 -1.54
C ILE A 80 -0.33 -5.39 -0.32
N LEU A 81 -0.66 -4.71 0.78
CA LEU A 81 -1.23 -5.36 1.97
C LEU A 81 -2.62 -5.93 1.70
N CYS A 82 -3.44 -5.29 0.88
CA CYS A 82 -4.72 -5.87 0.44
C CYS A 82 -4.48 -7.18 -0.33
N ASP A 83 -3.66 -7.16 -1.38
CA ASP A 83 -3.36 -8.37 -2.16
C ASP A 83 -2.72 -9.48 -1.29
N LEU A 84 -1.86 -9.11 -0.34
CA LEU A 84 -1.28 -10.07 0.60
C LEU A 84 -2.33 -10.66 1.55
N ASN A 85 -3.27 -9.84 2.01
CA ASN A 85 -4.33 -10.30 2.90
C ASN A 85 -5.27 -11.27 2.18
N ASP A 86 -5.60 -11.01 0.91
CA ASP A 86 -6.34 -11.95 0.06
C ASP A 86 -5.61 -13.31 0.04
N GLU A 87 -4.32 -13.30 -0.27
CA GLU A 87 -3.56 -14.54 -0.42
C GLU A 87 -3.41 -15.30 0.91
N ILE A 88 -3.17 -14.59 2.02
CA ILE A 88 -3.06 -15.22 3.35
C ILE A 88 -4.41 -15.82 3.77
N THR A 89 -5.51 -15.12 3.51
CA THR A 89 -6.85 -15.58 3.93
C THR A 89 -7.45 -16.65 3.02
N GLU A 90 -7.12 -16.65 1.73
CA GLU A 90 -7.60 -17.63 0.76
C GLU A 90 -6.73 -18.90 0.68
N HIS A 91 -5.42 -18.78 0.94
CA HIS A 91 -4.45 -19.85 0.70
C HIS A 91 -3.77 -20.42 1.95
N ASP A 92 -4.11 -19.96 3.17
CA ASP A 92 -3.78 -20.47 4.52
C ASP A 92 -2.45 -21.25 4.65
N ASP A 93 -2.39 -22.49 4.16
CA ASP A 93 -1.22 -23.38 4.20
C ASP A 93 -0.26 -23.26 2.99
N SER A 94 -0.35 -22.20 2.18
CA SER A 94 0.46 -22.09 0.96
C SER A 94 0.77 -20.68 0.47
N PHE A 95 0.39 -19.65 1.24
CA PHE A 95 0.55 -18.25 0.82
C PHE A 95 2.02 -17.86 0.63
N HIS A 96 3.01 -18.57 1.22
CA HIS A 96 4.43 -18.30 0.96
C HIS A 96 4.85 -18.65 -0.46
N TYR A 97 4.12 -19.54 -1.12
CA TYR A 97 4.39 -19.93 -2.50
C TYR A 97 3.80 -18.94 -3.52
N ALA A 98 2.87 -18.08 -3.09
CA ALA A 98 2.28 -17.06 -3.95
C ALA A 98 3.35 -16.06 -4.43
N GLU A 99 3.26 -15.69 -5.71
CA GLU A 99 4.24 -14.79 -6.33
C GLU A 99 4.18 -13.39 -5.71
N ILE A 100 3.00 -12.94 -5.32
CA ILE A 100 2.80 -11.67 -4.62
C ILE A 100 3.51 -11.64 -3.27
N THR A 101 3.38 -12.71 -2.46
CA THR A 101 4.07 -12.84 -1.17
C THR A 101 5.58 -12.77 -1.33
N LYS A 102 6.15 -13.56 -2.23
CA LYS A 102 7.59 -13.53 -2.53
C LYS A 102 8.05 -12.15 -2.99
N LYS A 103 7.28 -11.51 -3.88
CA LYS A 103 7.60 -10.19 -4.42
C LYS A 103 7.54 -9.12 -3.34
N ALA A 104 6.55 -9.18 -2.45
CA ALA A 104 6.42 -8.26 -1.32
C ALA A 104 7.58 -8.40 -0.33
N ILE A 105 7.92 -9.64 0.07
CA ILE A 105 9.07 -9.93 0.95
C ILE A 105 10.37 -9.40 0.34
N ALA A 106 10.59 -9.61 -0.96
CA ALA A 106 11.77 -9.09 -1.64
C ALA A 106 11.83 -7.55 -1.59
N LYS A 107 10.70 -6.87 -1.78
CA LYS A 107 10.62 -5.39 -1.79
C LYS A 107 10.78 -4.79 -0.39
N HIS A 108 10.29 -5.48 0.63
CA HIS A 108 10.56 -5.16 2.03
C HIS A 108 12.06 -5.27 2.33
N LYS A 109 12.70 -6.38 1.93
CA LYS A 109 14.16 -6.61 2.11
C LYS A 109 15.03 -5.61 1.33
N GLU A 110 14.53 -5.04 0.24
CA GLU A 110 15.16 -3.92 -0.49
C GLU A 110 15.01 -2.55 0.21
N GLY A 111 14.24 -2.46 1.31
CA GLY A 111 13.99 -1.21 2.05
C GLY A 111 12.97 -0.28 1.38
N LEU A 112 12.15 -0.78 0.44
CA LEU A 112 11.22 0.04 -0.34
C LEU A 112 9.85 0.23 0.32
N MET A 113 9.58 -0.42 1.44
CA MET A 113 8.28 -0.37 2.12
C MET A 113 8.29 0.52 3.37
N THR A 114 9.21 1.47 3.47
CA THR A 114 9.45 2.25 4.70
C THR A 114 8.43 3.38 4.97
N ALA A 115 7.47 3.62 4.07
CA ALA A 115 6.47 4.68 4.27
C ALA A 115 5.39 4.31 5.31
N VAL A 116 5.20 3.02 5.59
CA VAL A 116 4.34 2.50 6.66
C VAL A 116 5.24 1.94 7.77
N SER A 117 5.19 2.49 8.98
CA SER A 117 6.15 2.18 10.03
C SER A 117 5.96 0.80 10.66
N GLU A 118 4.73 0.29 10.64
CA GLU A 118 4.32 -0.97 11.26
C GLU A 118 4.63 -2.17 10.34
N ILE A 119 5.09 -1.90 9.12
CA ILE A 119 5.27 -2.91 8.07
C ILE A 119 6.29 -3.98 8.45
N ASP A 120 7.33 -3.62 9.21
CA ASP A 120 8.37 -4.55 9.65
C ASP A 120 7.79 -5.67 10.51
N VAL A 121 6.71 -5.40 11.25
CA VAL A 121 6.03 -6.40 12.06
C VAL A 121 5.30 -7.41 11.16
N ILE A 122 4.61 -6.92 10.12
CA ILE A 122 3.95 -7.81 9.13
C ILE A 122 4.97 -8.74 8.48
N PHE A 123 6.07 -8.20 7.97
CA PHE A 123 7.07 -9.02 7.28
C PHE A 123 7.86 -9.93 8.22
N SER A 124 8.01 -9.57 9.50
CA SER A 124 8.57 -10.49 10.51
C SER A 124 7.66 -11.69 10.77
N LEU A 125 6.33 -11.52 10.68
CA LEU A 125 5.37 -12.63 10.75
C LEU A 125 5.45 -13.51 9.49
N LEU A 126 5.64 -12.91 8.32
CA LEU A 126 5.81 -13.62 7.04
C LEU A 126 7.18 -14.32 6.89
N ASP A 127 8.14 -14.08 7.79
CA ASP A 127 9.39 -14.86 7.84
C ASP A 127 9.22 -16.14 8.70
N SER A 128 8.07 -16.32 9.38
CA SER A 128 7.75 -17.54 10.13
C SER A 128 7.12 -18.62 9.24
N ASP A 129 7.29 -19.89 9.60
CA ASP A 129 6.64 -21.01 8.88
C ASP A 129 5.11 -20.92 9.00
N GLU A 130 4.38 -21.38 7.98
CA GLU A 130 2.91 -21.26 7.86
C GLU A 130 2.20 -21.84 9.09
N ALA A 131 2.68 -22.98 9.59
CA ALA A 131 2.15 -23.64 10.79
C ALA A 131 2.30 -22.82 12.09
N ASN A 132 3.14 -21.78 12.09
CA ASN A 132 3.38 -20.90 13.23
C ASN A 132 2.96 -19.45 12.96
N PHE A 133 2.26 -19.19 11.85
CA PHE A 133 1.84 -17.84 11.51
C PHE A 133 0.85 -17.31 12.56
N ASP A 134 1.20 -16.20 13.22
CA ASP A 134 0.37 -15.58 14.24
C ASP A 134 -0.69 -14.67 13.60
N PHE A 135 -1.80 -15.28 13.17
CA PHE A 135 -2.95 -14.57 12.62
C PHE A 135 -3.51 -13.51 13.56
N SER A 136 -3.46 -13.73 14.88
CA SER A 136 -3.96 -12.76 15.84
C SER A 136 -3.10 -11.50 15.83
N LYS A 137 -1.77 -11.68 15.83
CA LYS A 137 -0.84 -10.55 15.75
C LYS A 137 -0.89 -9.86 14.40
N TYR A 138 -0.99 -10.63 13.31
CA TYR A 138 -1.14 -10.10 11.95
C TYR A 138 -2.35 -9.16 11.85
N ASN A 139 -3.52 -9.63 12.31
CA ASN A 139 -4.76 -8.83 12.30
C ASN A 139 -4.71 -7.61 13.23
N GLU A 140 -4.03 -7.71 14.38
CA GLU A 140 -3.81 -6.56 15.26
C GLU A 140 -3.01 -5.46 14.55
N VAL A 141 -1.95 -5.84 13.84
CA VAL A 141 -1.07 -4.90 13.12
C VAL A 141 -1.79 -4.31 11.90
N LEU A 142 -2.55 -5.12 11.14
CA LEU A 142 -3.38 -4.59 10.05
C LEU A 142 -4.39 -3.55 10.55
N ARG A 143 -4.99 -3.78 11.72
CA ARG A 143 -5.90 -2.82 12.33
C ARG A 143 -5.19 -1.52 12.72
N GLU A 144 -3.98 -1.61 13.28
CA GLU A 144 -3.17 -0.43 13.58
C GLU A 144 -2.84 0.38 12.31
N ILE A 145 -2.45 -0.31 11.24
CA ILE A 145 -2.21 0.31 9.92
C ILE A 145 -3.48 0.97 9.40
N TYR A 146 -4.62 0.29 9.46
CA TYR A 146 -5.91 0.84 9.04
C TYR A 146 -6.25 2.13 9.78
N ASP A 147 -6.21 2.10 11.12
CA ASP A 147 -6.57 3.23 11.97
C ASP A 147 -5.66 4.44 11.72
N LYS A 148 -4.37 4.19 11.49
CA LYS A 148 -3.35 5.23 11.31
C LYS A 148 -3.33 5.83 9.92
N TYR A 149 -3.33 4.99 8.88
CA TYR A 149 -3.10 5.43 7.51
C TYR A 149 -4.40 5.66 6.74
N ILE A 150 -5.43 4.84 6.94
CA ILE A 150 -6.69 4.97 6.20
C ILE A 150 -7.62 5.93 6.94
N PHE A 151 -8.02 5.56 8.16
CA PHE A 151 -8.92 6.38 8.95
C PHE A 151 -8.27 7.71 9.36
N GLY A 152 -6.99 7.67 9.75
CA GLY A 152 -6.20 8.85 10.06
C GLY A 152 -6.11 9.84 8.89
N PHE A 153 -5.97 9.36 7.65
CA PHE A 153 -5.96 10.21 6.46
C PHE A 153 -7.28 10.97 6.27
N PHE A 154 -8.43 10.26 6.27
CA PHE A 154 -9.73 10.93 6.14
C PHE A 154 -10.04 11.87 7.31
N LYS A 155 -9.63 11.51 8.53
CA LYS A 155 -9.75 12.39 9.69
C LYS A 155 -8.95 13.67 9.51
N GLN A 156 -7.74 13.60 8.95
CA GLN A 156 -6.95 14.79 8.65
C GLN A 156 -7.63 15.66 7.59
N LEU A 157 -8.13 15.06 6.51
CA LEU A 157 -8.85 15.79 5.45
C LEU A 157 -10.13 16.46 5.97
N ALA A 158 -10.95 15.77 6.77
CA ALA A 158 -12.18 16.31 7.32
C ALA A 158 -11.94 17.49 8.29
N ASN A 159 -10.78 17.50 8.95
CA ASN A 159 -10.37 18.56 9.88
C ASN A 159 -9.48 19.62 9.22
N ALA A 160 -9.11 19.46 7.95
CA ALA A 160 -8.39 20.46 7.21
C ALA A 160 -9.32 21.67 7.05
N LYS A 161 -9.04 22.74 7.81
CA LYS A 161 -9.72 24.01 7.60
C LYS A 161 -9.46 24.45 6.16
N GLN A 162 -10.52 24.77 5.42
CA GLN A 162 -10.36 25.46 4.14
C GLN A 162 -9.54 26.74 4.40
N PRO A 163 -8.51 27.02 3.59
CA PRO A 163 -7.75 28.26 3.70
C PRO A 163 -8.62 29.50 3.52
#